data_AF-A0A957WSQ3-F1
#
_entry.id   AF-A0A957WSQ3-F1
#
_cell.length_a   1.000
_cell.length_b   1.000
_cell.length_c   1.000
_cell.angle_alpha   90.00
_cell.angle_beta   90.00
_cell.angle_gamma   90.00
#
_symmetry.space_group_name_H-M   'P 1'
#
loop_
_entity.id
_entity.type
_entity.pdbx_description
1 polymer ?
#
loop_
_entity_poly.entity_id
_entity_poly.type
_entity_poly.pdbx_seq_one_letter_code
_entity_poly.pdbx_strand_id
1 'polypeptide(L)'
;MYHAQPTSPPIVVNLHGLTIAFQAPDQSLKDRFEHVYGHLPRETGGSPAITIDWHIHRQPAAPPPPPGMPALSENPLVSYYGSGDLVAVRLPKYGLVTVDLANSRLIGAVTRLCLEAYGVFEDVLMMTLAPLYRRRGWFPLHAFAALAPNGRVALITGDMGSGKTTTGLALLSAGWKLLSNDSPLLRLTNDQVEVLAYPGQLSAFDDSLARFDALKRFIPTDPVPETLDLLAPSGR
;
A
#
# COMPACT_ATOMS: atom_id res chain seq x y z
N MET A 1 -38.21 -4.39 -9.41
CA MET A 1 -37.41 -3.25 -9.88
C MET A 1 -36.42 -2.90 -8.78
N TYR A 2 -35.15 -3.29 -8.92
CA TYR A 2 -34.10 -2.91 -7.98
C TYR A 2 -33.77 -1.44 -8.25
N HIS A 3 -34.14 -0.55 -7.35
CA HIS A 3 -33.61 0.81 -7.35
C HIS A 3 -32.11 0.70 -7.03
N ALA A 4 -31.26 0.88 -8.04
CA ALA A 4 -29.84 1.10 -7.83
C ALA A 4 -29.70 2.36 -6.97
N GLN A 5 -29.21 2.21 -5.74
CA GLN A 5 -28.85 3.38 -4.93
C GLN A 5 -27.82 4.20 -5.71
N PRO A 6 -27.90 5.54 -5.69
CA PRO A 6 -26.89 6.37 -6.31
C PRO A 6 -25.54 6.05 -5.67
N THR A 7 -24.62 5.51 -6.48
CA THR A 7 -23.24 5.26 -6.07
C THR A 7 -22.65 6.58 -5.61
N SER A 8 -22.25 6.67 -4.33
CA SER A 8 -21.58 7.89 -3.85
C SER A 8 -20.36 8.18 -4.73
N PRO A 9 -20.05 9.46 -4.99
CA PRO A 9 -19.01 9.85 -5.94
C PRO A 9 -17.65 9.22 -5.57
N PRO A 10 -16.77 9.05 -6.56
CA PRO A 10 -15.43 8.53 -6.32
C PRO A 10 -14.63 9.50 -5.45
N ILE A 11 -13.73 8.94 -4.63
CA ILE A 11 -12.72 9.69 -3.91
C ILE A 11 -11.57 9.93 -4.88
N VAL A 12 -11.26 11.21 -5.18
CA VAL A 12 -10.17 11.57 -6.10
C VAL A 12 -9.04 12.24 -5.35
N VAL A 13 -7.83 11.72 -5.52
CA VAL A 13 -6.60 12.21 -4.87
C VAL A 13 -5.49 12.37 -5.90
N ASN A 14 -4.57 13.30 -5.64
CA ASN A 14 -3.38 13.54 -6.45
C ASN A 14 -2.12 13.05 -5.70
N LEU A 15 -1.44 12.05 -6.27
CA LEU A 15 -0.17 11.53 -5.79
C LEU A 15 0.94 11.96 -6.75
N HIS A 16 1.70 13.00 -6.40
CA HIS A 16 2.81 13.51 -7.22
C HIS A 16 2.43 13.85 -8.68
N GLY A 17 1.25 14.43 -8.88
CA GLY A 17 0.71 14.75 -10.21
C GLY A 17 -0.09 13.61 -10.85
N LEU A 18 -0.17 12.44 -10.21
CA LEU A 18 -0.96 11.30 -10.69
C LEU A 18 -2.33 11.29 -10.01
N THR A 19 -3.39 11.52 -10.78
CA THR A 19 -4.77 11.45 -10.28
C THR A 19 -5.25 10.00 -10.15
N ILE A 20 -5.68 9.64 -8.95
CA ILE A 20 -6.22 8.31 -8.64
C ILE A 20 -7.66 8.51 -8.16
N ALA A 21 -8.60 7.88 -8.87
CA ALA A 21 -10.00 7.83 -8.47
C ALA A 21 -10.32 6.48 -7.85
N PHE A 22 -10.80 6.49 -6.62
CA PHE A 22 -11.21 5.31 -5.87
C PHE A 22 -12.72 5.25 -5.72
N GLN A 23 -13.31 4.14 -6.15
CA GLN A 23 -14.73 3.86 -6.09
C GLN A 23 -14.96 2.52 -5.39
N ALA A 24 -15.94 2.50 -4.50
CA ALA A 24 -16.43 1.29 -3.85
C ALA A 24 -17.92 1.42 -3.53
N PRO A 25 -18.67 0.30 -3.44
CA PRO A 25 -20.00 0.31 -2.86
C PRO A 25 -19.96 0.31 -1.32
N ASP A 26 -18.89 -0.22 -0.73
CA ASP A 26 -18.74 -0.39 0.71
C ASP A 26 -18.18 0.88 1.40
N GLN A 27 -18.91 1.44 2.36
CA GLN A 27 -18.47 2.63 3.08
C GLN A 27 -17.17 2.39 3.87
N SER A 28 -17.04 1.24 4.54
CA SER A 28 -15.82 0.91 5.29
C SER A 28 -14.57 0.84 4.42
N LEU A 29 -14.71 0.51 3.14
CA LEU A 29 -13.61 0.50 2.18
C LEU A 29 -13.21 1.91 1.75
N LYS A 30 -14.21 2.80 1.57
CA LYS A 30 -13.97 4.23 1.35
C LYS A 30 -13.29 4.88 2.55
N ASP A 31 -13.76 4.58 3.75
CA ASP A 31 -13.17 5.10 5.00
C ASP A 31 -11.72 4.64 5.14
N ARG A 32 -11.42 3.38 4.81
CA ARG A 32 -10.04 2.87 4.82
C ARG A 32 -9.17 3.56 3.76
N PHE A 33 -9.69 3.79 2.55
CA PHE A 33 -8.97 4.53 1.53
C PHE A 33 -8.70 5.99 1.97
N GLU A 34 -9.70 6.67 2.51
CA GLU A 34 -9.59 8.02 3.08
C GLU A 34 -8.57 8.09 4.21
N HIS A 35 -8.53 7.09 5.10
CA HIS A 35 -7.55 7.02 6.17
C HIS A 35 -6.10 7.02 5.65
N VAL A 36 -5.86 6.33 4.53
CA VAL A 36 -4.51 6.20 3.95
C VAL A 36 -4.20 7.38 3.01
N TYR A 37 -5.09 7.72 2.09
CA TYR A 37 -4.86 8.66 0.99
C TYR A 37 -5.50 10.04 1.20
N GLY A 38 -6.39 10.20 2.19
CA GLY A 38 -7.23 11.39 2.33
C GLY A 38 -6.48 12.69 2.67
N HIS A 39 -5.23 12.56 3.14
CA HIS A 39 -4.32 13.68 3.39
C HIS A 39 -3.66 14.24 2.11
N LEU A 40 -3.73 13.50 1.00
CA LEU A 40 -3.21 13.97 -0.28
C LEU A 40 -4.09 15.09 -0.86
N PRO A 41 -3.53 15.98 -1.70
CA PRO A 41 -4.31 16.99 -2.38
C PRO A 41 -5.48 16.38 -3.15
N ARG A 42 -6.64 17.03 -3.06
CA ARG A 42 -7.81 16.68 -3.87
C ARG A 42 -7.70 17.35 -5.22
N GLU A 43 -8.17 16.67 -6.23
CA GLU A 43 -8.26 17.22 -7.58
C GLU A 43 -9.68 17.06 -8.08
N THR A 44 -10.28 18.19 -8.46
CA THR A 44 -11.64 18.26 -8.98
C THR A 44 -11.57 18.72 -10.43
N GLY A 45 -11.71 17.79 -11.38
CA GLY A 45 -11.73 18.09 -12.81
C GLY A 45 -10.85 17.14 -13.63
N GLY A 46 -11.19 16.96 -14.91
CA GLY A 46 -10.45 16.05 -15.80
C GLY A 46 -10.81 14.57 -15.63
N SER A 47 -10.27 13.74 -16.52
CA SER A 47 -10.36 12.28 -16.40
C SER A 47 -9.22 11.78 -15.50
N PRO A 48 -9.50 10.90 -14.50
CA PRO A 48 -8.47 10.38 -13.62
C PRO A 48 -7.47 9.52 -14.41
N ALA A 49 -6.19 9.62 -14.05
CA ALA A 49 -5.12 8.87 -14.69
C ALA A 49 -5.13 7.38 -14.31
N ILE A 50 -5.67 7.04 -13.14
CA ILE A 50 -5.92 5.68 -12.66
C ILE A 50 -7.31 5.61 -12.01
N THR A 51 -8.06 4.55 -12.31
CA THR A 51 -9.33 4.24 -11.63
C THR A 51 -9.22 2.95 -10.84
N ILE A 52 -9.80 2.92 -9.64
CA ILE A 52 -9.82 1.78 -8.74
C ILE A 52 -11.27 1.50 -8.36
N ASP A 53 -11.80 0.35 -8.80
CA ASP A 53 -13.15 -0.13 -8.51
C ASP A 53 -13.09 -1.38 -7.66
N TRP A 54 -13.19 -1.22 -6.34
CA TRP A 54 -13.10 -2.34 -5.39
C TRP A 54 -14.42 -2.55 -4.65
N HIS A 55 -14.59 -3.75 -4.13
CA HIS A 55 -15.68 -4.09 -3.21
C HIS A 55 -15.20 -5.09 -2.16
N ILE A 56 -15.95 -5.21 -1.06
CA ILE A 56 -15.68 -6.22 -0.04
C ILE A 56 -16.23 -7.56 -0.50
N HIS A 57 -15.33 -8.54 -0.60
CA HIS A 57 -15.66 -9.93 -0.84
C HIS A 57 -16.31 -10.54 0.42
N ARG A 58 -17.40 -11.30 0.23
CA ARG A 58 -18.17 -11.85 1.34
C ARG A 58 -17.48 -13.04 2.03
N GLN A 59 -16.60 -13.75 1.33
CA GLN A 59 -15.88 -14.90 1.88
C GLN A 59 -14.61 -14.44 2.62
N PRO A 60 -14.14 -15.22 3.62
CA PRO A 60 -12.95 -14.88 4.39
C PRO A 60 -11.65 -14.99 3.60
N ALA A 61 -11.65 -15.71 2.47
CA ALA A 61 -10.52 -15.85 1.57
C ALA A 61 -10.75 -15.08 0.27
N ALA A 62 -9.66 -14.73 -0.40
CA ALA A 62 -9.70 -14.10 -1.71
C ALA A 62 -10.41 -15.00 -2.74
N PRO A 63 -11.08 -14.40 -3.74
CA PRO A 63 -11.59 -15.15 -4.89
C PRO A 63 -10.52 -16.09 -5.49
N PRO A 64 -10.93 -17.20 -6.13
CA PRO A 64 -9.98 -18.10 -6.80
C PRO A 64 -9.23 -17.36 -7.92
N PRO A 65 -8.06 -17.87 -8.36
CA PRO A 65 -7.35 -17.32 -9.50
C PRO A 65 -8.26 -17.12 -10.73
N PRO A 66 -8.08 -16.04 -11.51
CA PRO A 66 -8.92 -15.79 -12.68
C PRO A 66 -8.81 -16.94 -13.70
N PRO A 67 -9.93 -17.49 -14.18
CA PRO A 67 -9.89 -18.54 -15.19
C PRO A 67 -9.27 -18.02 -16.48
N GLY A 68 -8.39 -18.82 -17.10
CA GLY A 68 -7.76 -18.49 -18.38
C GLY A 68 -6.59 -17.50 -18.30
N MET A 69 -6.17 -17.08 -17.10
CA MET A 69 -4.94 -16.31 -16.91
C MET A 69 -3.81 -17.24 -16.41
N PRO A 70 -2.74 -17.46 -17.17
CA PRO A 70 -1.61 -18.25 -16.70
C PRO A 70 -0.89 -17.54 -15.55
N ALA A 71 -0.29 -18.33 -14.66
CA ALA A 71 0.55 -17.85 -13.60
C ALA A 71 1.85 -17.24 -14.14
N LEU A 72 2.17 -16.04 -13.67
CA LEU A 72 3.44 -15.35 -13.92
C LEU A 72 4.44 -15.62 -12.78
N SER A 73 3.93 -15.71 -11.54
CA SER A 73 4.69 -16.00 -10.33
C SER A 73 3.75 -16.44 -9.22
N GLU A 74 4.09 -17.47 -8.47
CA GLU A 74 3.24 -17.99 -7.39
C GLU A 74 4.06 -18.26 -6.13
N ASN A 75 3.59 -17.74 -5.01
CA ASN A 75 4.02 -18.15 -3.69
C ASN A 75 2.82 -18.11 -2.72
N PRO A 76 2.94 -18.68 -1.50
CA PRO A 76 1.81 -18.78 -0.56
C PRO A 76 1.22 -17.43 -0.09
N LEU A 77 1.97 -16.33 -0.20
CA LEU A 77 1.54 -15.00 0.25
C LEU A 77 0.93 -14.17 -0.88
N VAL A 78 1.53 -14.24 -2.07
CA VAL A 78 1.08 -13.52 -3.26
C VAL A 78 1.30 -14.37 -4.51
N SER A 79 0.34 -14.29 -5.43
CA SER A 79 0.44 -14.86 -6.76
C SER A 79 0.04 -13.82 -7.81
N TYR A 80 0.74 -13.84 -8.93
CA TYR A 80 0.50 -13.00 -10.10
C TYR A 80 0.07 -13.88 -11.26
N TYR A 81 -1.02 -13.49 -11.92
CA TYR A 81 -1.52 -14.11 -13.15
C TYR A 81 -1.59 -13.05 -14.23
N GLY A 82 -1.47 -13.41 -15.50
CA GLY A 82 -1.59 -12.39 -16.54
C GLY A 82 -1.79 -12.94 -17.95
N SER A 83 -2.48 -12.14 -18.76
CA SER A 83 -2.74 -12.42 -20.16
C SER A 83 -2.90 -11.09 -20.90
N GLY A 84 -2.04 -10.83 -21.89
CA GLY A 84 -2.03 -9.54 -22.61
C GLY A 84 -1.79 -8.35 -21.68
N ASP A 85 -2.69 -7.36 -21.75
CA ASP A 85 -2.66 -6.16 -20.90
C ASP A 85 -3.34 -6.35 -19.53
N LEU A 86 -3.72 -7.57 -19.16
CA LEU A 86 -4.33 -7.87 -17.87
C LEU A 86 -3.34 -8.56 -16.94
N VAL A 87 -3.22 -8.04 -15.73
CA VAL A 87 -2.45 -8.66 -14.63
C VAL A 87 -3.34 -8.78 -13.41
N ALA A 88 -3.53 -9.98 -12.89
CA ALA A 88 -4.24 -10.20 -11.64
C ALA A 88 -3.25 -10.46 -10.49
N VAL A 89 -3.41 -9.72 -9.41
CA VAL A 89 -2.64 -9.88 -8.17
C VAL A 89 -3.55 -10.51 -7.13
N ARG A 90 -3.17 -11.68 -6.65
CA ARG A 90 -3.92 -12.44 -5.66
C ARG A 90 -3.12 -12.59 -4.37
N LEU A 91 -3.69 -12.12 -3.28
CA LEU A 91 -3.21 -12.40 -1.93
C LEU A 91 -4.25 -13.31 -1.27
N PRO A 92 -3.97 -14.61 -1.04
CA PRO A 92 -5.01 -15.60 -0.73
C PRO A 92 -5.93 -15.26 0.45
N LYS A 93 -5.42 -14.53 1.45
CA LYS A 93 -6.20 -14.08 2.62
C LYS A 93 -6.88 -12.72 2.43
N TYR A 94 -6.44 -11.91 1.48
CA TYR A 94 -6.70 -10.46 1.48
C TYR A 94 -7.44 -9.96 0.24
N GLY A 95 -7.27 -10.57 -0.93
CA GLY A 95 -8.03 -10.17 -2.10
C GLY A 95 -7.49 -10.65 -3.44
N LEU A 96 -8.25 -10.33 -4.47
CA LEU A 96 -7.88 -10.49 -5.87
C LEU A 96 -8.23 -9.19 -6.59
N VAL A 97 -7.23 -8.59 -7.22
CA VAL A 97 -7.41 -7.36 -8.02
C VAL A 97 -6.81 -7.60 -9.40
N THR A 98 -7.62 -7.36 -10.42
CA THR A 98 -7.20 -7.35 -11.82
C THR A 98 -6.85 -5.93 -12.23
N VAL A 99 -5.65 -5.77 -12.77
CA VAL A 99 -5.09 -4.53 -13.30
C VAL A 99 -5.20 -4.59 -14.82
N ASP A 100 -6.01 -3.71 -15.38
CA ASP A 100 -6.06 -3.41 -16.81
C ASP A 100 -5.01 -2.35 -17.12
N LEU A 101 -3.92 -2.79 -17.72
CA LEU A 101 -2.78 -1.95 -18.03
C LEU A 101 -3.02 -1.01 -19.21
N ALA A 102 -3.95 -1.34 -20.11
CA ALA A 102 -4.29 -0.52 -21.27
C ALA A 102 -5.17 0.66 -20.86
N ASN A 103 -6.12 0.42 -19.95
CA ASN A 103 -7.08 1.41 -19.50
C ASN A 103 -6.74 2.04 -18.13
N SER A 104 -5.60 1.68 -17.54
CA SER A 104 -5.17 2.14 -16.20
C SER A 104 -6.25 1.96 -15.13
N ARG A 105 -6.84 0.77 -15.09
CA ARG A 105 -7.99 0.46 -14.24
C ARG A 105 -7.72 -0.75 -13.36
N LEU A 106 -8.05 -0.65 -12.09
CA LEU A 106 -7.97 -1.74 -11.12
C LEU A 106 -9.39 -2.15 -10.76
N ILE A 107 -9.74 -3.42 -10.95
CA ILE A 107 -11.06 -3.95 -10.57
C ILE A 107 -10.83 -5.18 -9.71
N GLY A 108 -11.45 -5.22 -8.53
CA GLY A 108 -11.18 -6.33 -7.62
C GLY A 108 -12.12 -6.44 -6.44
N ALA A 109 -11.84 -7.49 -5.66
CA ALA A 109 -12.52 -7.76 -4.40
C ALA A 109 -11.47 -7.99 -3.31
N VAL A 110 -11.65 -7.33 -2.16
CA VAL A 110 -10.80 -7.51 -0.98
C VAL A 110 -11.60 -8.13 0.16
N THR A 111 -10.98 -8.92 1.02
CA THR A 111 -11.64 -9.49 2.20
C THR A 111 -11.75 -8.44 3.31
N ARG A 112 -12.58 -8.67 4.33
CA ARG A 112 -12.60 -7.79 5.52
C ARG A 112 -11.24 -7.71 6.22
N LEU A 113 -10.53 -8.85 6.26
CA LEU A 113 -9.21 -8.93 6.86
C LEU A 113 -8.20 -7.98 6.20
N CYS A 114 -8.36 -7.67 4.91
CA CYS A 114 -7.54 -6.68 4.21
C CYS A 114 -7.61 -5.28 4.86
N LEU A 115 -8.76 -4.90 5.42
CA LEU A 115 -8.97 -3.59 6.05
C LEU A 115 -8.50 -3.56 7.51
N GLU A 116 -8.51 -4.72 8.16
CA GLU A 116 -8.29 -4.87 9.61
C GLU A 116 -6.83 -5.19 9.95
N ALA A 117 -6.17 -5.98 9.12
CA ALA A 117 -4.77 -6.35 9.33
C ALA A 117 -3.84 -5.15 9.03
N TYR A 118 -2.93 -4.87 9.96
CA TYR A 118 -2.01 -3.76 9.87
C TYR A 118 -1.18 -3.81 8.56
N GLY A 119 -1.12 -2.69 7.84
CA GLY A 119 -0.33 -2.52 6.61
C GLY A 119 -0.85 -3.25 5.37
N VAL A 120 -1.76 -4.22 5.53
CA VAL A 120 -2.21 -5.09 4.43
C VAL A 120 -2.96 -4.32 3.35
N PHE A 121 -3.83 -3.37 3.73
CA PHE A 121 -4.56 -2.57 2.75
C PHE A 121 -3.61 -1.77 1.86
N GLU A 122 -2.60 -1.15 2.47
CA GLU A 122 -1.54 -0.41 1.82
C GLU A 122 -0.69 -1.31 0.91
N ASP A 123 -0.35 -2.52 1.36
CA ASP A 123 0.36 -3.51 0.55
C ASP A 123 -0.46 -3.93 -0.66
N VAL A 124 -1.76 -4.25 -0.50
CA VAL A 124 -2.64 -4.60 -1.62
C VAL A 124 -2.72 -3.44 -2.61
N LEU A 125 -2.86 -2.19 -2.15
CA LEU A 125 -2.83 -1.01 -3.02
C LEU A 125 -1.49 -0.89 -3.76
N MET A 126 -0.37 -0.94 -3.04
CA MET A 126 0.96 -0.79 -3.65
C MET A 126 1.23 -1.89 -4.67
N MET A 127 0.96 -3.16 -4.33
CA MET A 127 1.22 -4.30 -5.20
C MET A 127 0.35 -4.30 -6.46
N THR A 128 -0.86 -3.77 -6.38
CA THR A 128 -1.80 -3.69 -7.52
C THR A 128 -1.60 -2.43 -8.36
N LEU A 129 -1.08 -1.35 -7.78
CA LEU A 129 -0.70 -0.13 -8.51
C LEU A 129 0.69 -0.25 -9.15
N ALA A 130 1.59 -1.07 -8.59
CA ALA A 130 2.96 -1.24 -9.05
C ALA A 130 3.09 -1.49 -10.57
N PRO A 131 2.28 -2.33 -11.24
CA PRO A 131 2.34 -2.49 -12.69
C PRO A 131 2.08 -1.18 -13.46
N LEU A 132 1.12 -0.37 -13.00
CA LEU A 132 0.80 0.93 -13.62
C LEU A 132 1.85 2.00 -13.31
N TYR A 133 2.43 1.98 -12.11
CA TYR A 133 3.56 2.83 -11.74
C TYR A 133 4.78 2.54 -12.61
N ARG A 134 5.12 1.26 -12.81
CA ARG A 134 6.27 0.86 -13.64
C ARG A 134 6.12 1.29 -15.09
N ARG A 135 4.90 1.22 -15.67
CA ARG A 135 4.62 1.76 -17.02
C ARG A 135 4.81 3.28 -17.12
N ARG A 136 4.81 4.00 -15.99
CA ARG A 136 5.07 5.44 -15.89
C ARG A 136 6.50 5.76 -15.44
N GLY A 137 7.39 4.76 -15.39
CA GLY A 137 8.77 4.93 -14.93
C GLY A 137 8.91 5.13 -13.42
N TRP A 138 7.87 4.80 -12.64
CA TRP A 138 7.89 4.86 -11.18
C TRP A 138 8.04 3.44 -10.61
N PHE A 139 9.04 3.26 -9.75
CA PHE A 139 9.45 1.95 -9.25
C PHE A 139 9.30 1.91 -7.73
N PRO A 140 8.33 1.17 -7.20
CA PRO A 140 8.26 0.91 -5.77
C PRO A 140 9.50 0.17 -5.28
N LEU A 141 10.05 0.61 -4.16
CA LEU A 141 11.13 -0.08 -3.44
C LEU A 141 10.67 -0.43 -2.03
N HIS A 142 10.93 -1.64 -1.57
CA HIS A 142 10.72 -2.00 -0.16
C HIS A 142 11.83 -1.37 0.69
N ALA A 143 11.58 -0.18 1.25
CA ALA A 143 12.57 0.56 2.02
C ALA A 143 11.93 1.58 2.95
N PHE A 144 12.61 1.86 4.06
CA PHE A 144 12.38 3.09 4.81
C PHE A 144 13.06 4.26 4.08
N ALA A 145 12.35 5.37 3.91
CA ALA A 145 12.85 6.56 3.23
C ALA A 145 12.74 7.81 4.11
N ALA A 146 13.85 8.51 4.30
CA ALA A 146 13.89 9.79 5.01
C ALA A 146 14.68 10.86 4.24
N LEU A 147 14.15 12.08 4.26
CA LEU A 147 14.73 13.27 3.65
C LEU A 147 15.56 14.05 4.67
N ALA A 148 16.83 14.24 4.35
CA ALA A 148 17.75 15.07 5.11
C ALA A 148 17.45 16.57 4.91
N PRO A 149 17.83 17.44 5.87
CA PRO A 149 17.69 18.89 5.71
C PRO A 149 18.42 19.48 4.49
N ASN A 150 19.46 18.81 3.99
CA ASN A 150 20.21 19.23 2.79
C ASN A 150 19.61 18.71 1.47
N GLY A 151 18.42 18.10 1.50
CA GLY A 151 17.73 17.60 0.32
C GLY A 151 18.13 16.19 -0.16
N ARG A 152 19.10 15.53 0.49
CA ARG A 152 19.44 14.13 0.19
C ARG A 152 18.46 13.16 0.84
N VAL A 153 18.26 12.00 0.22
CA VAL A 153 17.38 10.95 0.75
C VAL A 153 18.19 9.74 1.18
N ALA A 154 17.92 9.23 2.38
CA ALA A 154 18.38 7.92 2.82
C ALA A 154 17.30 6.88 2.52
N LEU A 155 17.70 5.80 1.86
CA LEU A 155 16.90 4.59 1.65
C LEU A 155 17.53 3.47 2.48
N ILE A 156 16.75 2.85 3.35
CA ILE A 156 17.21 1.78 4.24
C ILE A 156 16.45 0.50 3.89
N THR A 157 17.18 -0.49 3.38
CA THR A 157 16.66 -1.80 2.97
C THR A 157 17.22 -2.90 3.87
N GLY A 158 16.56 -4.05 3.88
CA GLY A 158 16.95 -5.20 4.69
C GLY A 158 15.72 -6.03 5.08
N ASP A 159 15.97 -7.20 5.66
CA ASP A 159 14.90 -8.11 6.06
C ASP A 159 14.09 -7.58 7.24
N MET A 160 12.97 -8.23 7.54
CA MET A 160 12.20 -7.94 8.76
C MET A 160 13.11 -8.09 9.99
N GLY A 161 13.02 -7.15 10.93
CA GLY A 161 13.86 -7.16 12.13
C GLY A 161 15.30 -6.69 11.93
N SER A 162 15.74 -6.33 10.71
CA SER A 162 17.11 -5.84 10.46
C SER A 162 17.40 -4.44 11.03
N GLY A 163 16.44 -3.81 11.71
CA GLY A 163 16.56 -2.48 12.31
C GLY A 163 16.21 -1.30 11.39
N LYS A 164 15.65 -1.52 10.18
CA LYS A 164 15.30 -0.45 9.24
C LYS A 164 14.50 0.68 9.89
N THR A 165 13.38 0.32 10.53
CA THR A 165 12.49 1.27 11.19
C THR A 165 13.18 1.94 12.37
N THR A 166 13.93 1.19 13.18
CA THR A 166 14.68 1.74 14.33
C THR A 166 15.70 2.78 13.89
N THR A 167 16.47 2.50 12.83
CA THR A 167 17.40 3.46 12.22
C THR A 167 16.64 4.65 11.62
N GLY A 168 15.51 4.40 10.96
CA GLY A 168 14.62 5.43 10.45
C GLY A 168 14.16 6.40 11.54
N LEU A 169 13.69 5.89 12.67
CA LEU A 169 13.30 6.68 13.84
C LEU A 169 14.45 7.53 14.39
N ALA A 170 15.68 7.01 14.36
CA ALA A 170 16.86 7.78 14.74
C ALA A 170 17.11 8.96 13.79
N LEU A 171 16.95 8.77 12.47
CA LEU A 171 17.03 9.87 11.49
C LEU A 171 15.95 10.92 11.74
N LEU A 172 14.70 10.49 11.97
CA LEU A 172 13.60 11.42 12.27
C LEU A 172 13.86 12.22 13.55
N SER A 173 14.39 11.56 14.59
CA SER A 173 14.79 12.20 15.85
C SER A 173 15.93 13.20 15.65
N ALA A 174 16.77 13.00 14.62
CA ALA A 174 17.82 13.92 14.20
C ALA A 174 17.33 15.04 13.26
N GLY A 175 16.02 15.22 13.10
CA GLY A 175 15.43 16.31 12.30
C GLY A 175 15.22 15.99 10.82
N TRP A 176 15.38 14.73 10.41
CA TRP A 176 15.01 14.30 9.06
C TRP A 176 13.49 14.16 8.95
N LYS A 177 12.97 14.20 7.72
CA LYS A 177 11.53 14.04 7.46
C LYS A 177 11.23 12.68 6.86
N LEU A 178 10.16 12.04 7.32
CA LEU A 178 9.69 10.78 6.76
C LEU A 178 9.16 11.02 5.33
N LEU A 179 9.62 10.21 4.38
CA LEU A 179 9.04 10.14 3.04
C LEU A 179 8.15 8.92 2.89
N SER A 180 8.59 7.77 3.38
CA SER A 180 7.79 6.55 3.40
C SER A 180 8.35 5.57 4.41
N ASN A 181 7.48 4.78 5.06
CA ASN A 181 7.91 3.74 5.99
C ASN A 181 8.46 2.52 5.26
N ASP A 182 7.76 2.05 4.22
CA ASP A 182 8.08 0.77 3.55
C ASP A 182 8.05 0.83 2.03
N SER A 183 7.37 1.80 1.42
CA SER A 183 7.05 1.75 -0.02
C SER A 183 7.32 3.08 -0.76
N PRO A 184 8.51 3.70 -0.62
CA PRO A 184 8.86 4.85 -1.45
C PRO A 184 8.80 4.49 -2.94
N LEU A 185 8.47 5.48 -3.76
CA LEU A 185 8.49 5.36 -5.21
C LEU A 185 9.76 6.02 -5.76
N LEU A 186 10.47 5.34 -6.64
CA LEU A 186 11.66 5.86 -7.30
C LEU A 186 11.34 6.22 -8.75
N ARG A 187 11.86 7.35 -9.24
CA ARG A 187 11.85 7.64 -10.68
C ARG A 187 13.18 8.25 -11.11
N LEU A 188 13.51 8.10 -12.40
CA LEU A 188 14.68 8.72 -12.99
C LEU A 188 14.28 10.06 -13.61
N THR A 189 14.91 11.15 -13.17
CA THR A 189 14.71 12.52 -13.67
C THR A 189 16.07 13.14 -13.94
N ASN A 190 16.37 13.53 -15.19
CA ASN A 190 17.65 14.16 -15.59
C ASN A 190 18.89 13.41 -15.07
N ASP A 191 18.94 12.09 -15.29
CA ASP A 191 20.01 11.18 -14.81
C ASP A 191 20.18 11.09 -13.29
N GLN A 192 19.19 11.58 -12.52
CA GLN A 192 19.16 11.48 -11.07
C GLN A 192 17.98 10.63 -10.60
N VAL A 193 18.21 9.84 -9.54
CA VAL A 193 17.13 9.11 -8.87
C VAL A 193 16.41 10.04 -7.92
N GLU A 194 15.14 10.28 -8.19
CA GLU A 194 14.23 10.99 -7.32
C GLU A 194 13.45 9.99 -6.47
N VAL A 195 13.36 10.26 -5.16
CA VAL A 195 12.58 9.46 -4.22
C VAL A 195 11.32 10.23 -3.86
N LEU A 196 10.17 9.67 -4.24
CA LEU A 196 8.85 10.21 -3.97
C LEU A 196 8.29 9.57 -2.70
N ALA A 197 7.67 10.40 -1.87
CA ALA A 197 6.93 9.96 -0.69
C ALA A 197 5.78 9.02 -1.07
N TYR A 198 5.38 8.12 -0.18
CA TYR A 198 4.21 7.29 -0.40
C TYR A 198 3.42 7.14 0.90
N PRO A 199 2.07 7.24 0.86
CA PRO A 199 1.23 7.07 2.03
C PRO A 199 1.51 5.78 2.79
N GLY A 200 1.53 5.87 4.11
CA GLY A 200 1.70 4.72 4.99
C GLY A 200 1.85 5.14 6.44
N GLN A 201 1.40 4.29 7.35
CA GLN A 201 1.64 4.50 8.77
C GLN A 201 3.04 4.03 9.15
N LEU A 202 3.66 4.75 10.08
CA LEU A 202 4.89 4.32 10.73
C LEU A 202 4.52 3.32 11.83
N SER A 203 4.94 2.07 11.71
CA SER A 203 4.88 1.08 12.79
C SER A 203 6.27 0.60 13.14
N ALA A 204 6.51 0.46 14.43
CA ALA A 204 7.76 -0.01 15.00
C ALA A 204 7.44 -0.94 16.17
N PHE A 205 8.28 -1.95 16.37
CA PHE A 205 8.21 -2.79 17.56
C PHE A 205 8.42 -1.97 18.83
N ASP A 206 7.86 -2.44 19.94
CA ASP A 206 7.94 -1.77 21.24
C ASP A 206 9.39 -1.52 21.68
N ASP A 207 10.29 -2.46 21.38
CA ASP A 207 11.72 -2.34 21.66
C ASP A 207 12.39 -1.19 20.89
N SER A 208 11.85 -0.83 19.73
CA SER A 208 12.29 0.27 18.89
C SER A 208 11.74 1.58 19.42
N LEU A 209 10.46 1.61 19.80
CA LEU A 209 9.82 2.78 20.43
C LEU A 209 10.49 3.13 21.77
N ALA A 210 10.85 2.12 22.57
CA ALA A 210 11.46 2.29 23.89
C ALA A 210 12.82 3.02 23.85
N ARG A 211 13.49 3.02 22.69
CA ARG A 211 14.78 3.70 22.47
C ARG A 211 14.65 5.22 22.33
N PHE A 212 13.44 5.74 22.14
CA PHE A 212 13.19 7.17 21.93
C PHE A 212 12.19 7.67 22.97
N ASP A 213 12.62 8.57 23.86
CA ASP A 213 11.79 9.05 24.98
C ASP A 213 10.44 9.62 24.52
N ALA A 214 10.42 10.35 23.41
CA ALA A 214 9.21 10.93 22.83
C ALA A 214 8.19 9.88 22.33
N LEU A 215 8.63 8.64 22.09
CA LEU A 215 7.82 7.57 21.51
C LEU A 215 7.35 6.52 22.54
N LYS A 216 7.93 6.51 23.75
CA LYS A 216 7.54 5.58 24.83
C LYS A 216 6.03 5.59 25.13
N ARG A 217 5.37 6.73 24.94
CA ARG A 217 3.91 6.89 25.11
C ARG A 217 3.06 6.05 24.15
N PHE A 218 3.64 5.52 23.08
CA PHE A 218 2.95 4.69 22.10
C PHE A 218 3.13 3.19 22.37
N ILE A 219 3.95 2.81 23.35
CA ILE A 219 4.10 1.42 23.77
C ILE A 219 2.82 1.02 24.51
N PRO A 220 2.11 -0.04 24.08
CA PRO A 220 0.93 -0.52 24.77
C PRO A 220 1.25 -0.85 26.23
N THR A 221 0.40 -0.41 27.15
CA THR A 221 0.52 -0.75 28.58
C THR A 221 -0.10 -2.10 28.91
N ASP A 222 -0.98 -2.59 28.05
CA ASP A 222 -1.63 -3.89 28.16
C ASP A 222 -0.96 -4.90 27.22
N PRO A 223 -0.81 -6.17 27.62
CA PRO A 223 -0.24 -7.20 26.75
C PRO A 223 -1.08 -7.35 25.47
N VAL A 224 -0.42 -7.28 24.31
CA VAL A 224 -1.04 -7.56 23.01
C VAL A 224 -1.45 -9.03 22.98
N PRO A 225 -2.70 -9.39 22.62
CA PRO A 225 -3.10 -10.78 22.42
C PRO A 225 -2.18 -11.44 21.38
N GLU A 226 -1.72 -12.67 21.64
CA GLU A 226 -0.78 -13.46 20.80
C GLU A 226 -1.20 -13.65 19.33
N THR A 227 -2.39 -13.20 18.92
CA THR A 227 -2.96 -13.42 17.58
C THR A 227 -2.47 -12.48 16.47
N LEU A 228 -1.65 -11.47 16.78
CA LEU A 228 -1.06 -10.57 15.78
C LEU A 228 0.20 -11.14 15.09
N ASP A 229 0.67 -12.32 15.51
CA ASP A 229 1.93 -12.94 15.05
C ASP A 229 1.85 -13.65 13.69
N LEU A 230 0.86 -13.31 12.86
CA LEU A 230 0.60 -13.95 11.55
C LEU A 230 1.67 -13.66 10.48
N LEU A 231 2.70 -12.88 10.80
CA LEU A 231 3.81 -12.54 9.91
C LEU A 231 5.19 -13.01 10.43
N ALA A 232 5.27 -13.65 11.59
CA ALA A 232 6.52 -14.31 12.00
C ALA A 232 6.74 -15.57 11.13
N PRO A 233 7.87 -15.72 10.44
CA PRO A 233 8.20 -16.99 9.80
C PRO A 233 8.32 -18.06 10.89
N SER A 234 7.48 -19.08 10.79
CA SER A 234 7.58 -20.27 11.62
C SER A 234 8.92 -20.97 11.38
N GLY A 235 9.79 -20.96 12.39
CA GLY A 235 10.93 -21.87 12.49
C GLY A 235 12.30 -21.20 12.43
N ARG A 236 13.04 -21.37 13.53
CA ARG A 236 14.51 -21.41 13.54
C ARG A 236 15.02 -22.63 12.79
#